data_AF-A0A381ZWN2-F1
#
_entry.id   AF-A0A381ZWN2-F1
#
_cell.length_a   1.000
_cell.length_b   1.000
_cell.length_c   1.000
_cell.angle_alpha   90.00
_cell.angle_beta   90.00
_cell.angle_gamma   90.00
#
_symmetry.space_group_name_H-M   'P 1'
#
loop_
_entity.id
_entity.type
_entity.pdbx_description
1 polymer ?
#
loop_
_entity_poly.entity_id
_entity_poly.type
_entity_poly.pdbx_seq_one_letter_code
_entity_poly.pdbx_strand_id
1 'polypeptide(L)'
;VAPFARVNGDGHGAEIVLTANSSDTDAVGGVTVVSTGNSYTTATLVVEQQGTGAGTLADITPIIPPKGGHGYDPVSELGGYFVMVNSKLTQDESGAFTTTNDFRKIGLLTDPNTDGVYTRYTSDTATQSKTFTYISNTAAIAGDITLTQGTVGANGATAYVVDVNASAKTIRVVNITNGANASAGYDGKPGSWQCTTTNVASSTTGVTNATATFTYTGGSAVLTNVANGSMQIGSGNIIYVENRAPVARASDQTEDIKLIIEF
;
A
#
# COMPACT_ATOMS: atom_id res chain seq x y z
N VAL A 1 -53.26 37.71 17.37
CA VAL A 1 -52.43 36.75 18.13
C VAL A 1 -51.55 36.03 17.13
N ALA A 2 -50.22 35.98 17.33
CA ALA A 2 -49.34 35.25 16.42
C ALA A 2 -49.02 33.86 17.00
N PRO A 3 -49.06 32.79 16.18
CA PRO A 3 -48.56 31.49 16.60
C PRO A 3 -47.04 31.55 16.80
N PHE A 4 -46.50 30.71 17.68
CA PHE A 4 -45.07 30.52 17.86
C PHE A 4 -44.74 29.04 18.01
N ALA A 5 -43.53 28.65 17.59
CA ALA A 5 -43.09 27.27 17.66
C ALA A 5 -42.33 27.02 18.98
N ARG A 6 -42.63 25.89 19.63
CA ARG A 6 -41.75 25.31 20.64
C ARG A 6 -41.17 24.00 20.10
N VAL A 7 -39.85 23.95 19.97
CA VAL A 7 -39.11 22.73 19.64
C VAL A 7 -38.80 21.99 20.93
N ASN A 8 -39.27 20.76 21.05
CA ASN A 8 -38.90 19.83 22.12
C ASN A 8 -37.95 18.79 21.53
N GLY A 9 -36.77 18.61 22.12
CA GLY A 9 -35.77 17.66 21.64
C GLY A 9 -34.53 17.65 22.52
N ASP A 10 -33.53 16.86 22.15
CA ASP A 10 -32.25 16.70 22.85
C ASP A 10 -31.15 17.67 22.37
N GLY A 11 -31.40 18.41 21.30
CA GLY A 11 -30.51 19.46 20.79
C GLY A 11 -30.77 20.84 21.39
N HIS A 12 -30.08 21.86 20.87
CA HIS A 12 -30.21 23.25 21.33
C HIS A 12 -30.09 24.27 20.19
N GLY A 13 -30.62 25.48 20.44
CA GLY A 13 -30.41 26.64 19.57
C GLY A 13 -31.23 26.66 18.27
N ALA A 14 -32.25 25.81 18.15
CA ALA A 14 -33.23 25.92 17.06
C ALA A 14 -34.12 27.15 17.27
N GLU A 15 -34.35 27.88 16.18
CA GLU A 15 -35.23 29.04 16.14
C GLU A 15 -36.14 28.92 14.92
N ILE A 16 -37.44 28.86 15.16
CA ILE A 16 -38.46 28.70 14.13
C ILE A 16 -39.53 29.78 14.34
N VAL A 17 -39.81 30.52 13.27
CA VAL A 17 -40.82 31.58 13.24
C VAL A 17 -42.04 31.07 12.49
N LEU A 18 -43.20 31.20 13.12
CA LEU A 18 -44.49 30.91 12.50
C LEU A 18 -45.19 32.23 12.17
N THR A 19 -45.89 32.27 11.04
CA THR A 19 -46.75 33.41 10.68
C THR A 19 -48.22 32.99 10.74
N ALA A 20 -49.11 33.92 11.09
CA ALA A 20 -50.55 33.70 11.01
C ALA A 20 -51.00 33.82 9.54
N ASN A 21 -51.99 33.02 9.15
CA ASN A 21 -52.63 33.17 7.85
C ASN A 21 -53.55 34.41 7.86
N SER A 22 -53.36 35.31 6.90
CA SER A 22 -54.10 36.58 6.81
C SER A 22 -55.54 36.43 6.35
N SER A 23 -55.89 35.29 5.73
CA SER A 23 -57.22 35.01 5.17
C SER A 23 -58.00 33.99 5.98
N ASP A 24 -57.33 33.23 6.85
CA ASP A 24 -57.92 32.28 7.80
C ASP A 24 -57.26 32.49 9.16
N THR A 25 -57.95 33.20 10.06
CA THR A 25 -57.39 33.67 11.33
C THR A 25 -57.01 32.54 12.29
N ASP A 26 -57.41 31.30 11.99
CA ASP A 26 -57.19 30.12 12.82
C ASP A 26 -56.13 29.17 12.24
N ALA A 27 -55.35 29.60 11.24
CA ALA A 27 -54.35 28.78 10.55
C ALA A 27 -52.93 29.37 10.56
N VAL A 28 -51.91 28.50 10.46
CA VAL A 28 -50.51 28.87 10.21
C VAL A 28 -50.32 29.23 8.74
N GLY A 29 -49.80 30.43 8.47
CA GLY A 29 -49.56 30.94 7.11
C GLY A 29 -48.18 30.60 6.56
N GLY A 30 -47.21 30.26 7.41
CA GLY A 30 -45.84 29.94 7.01
C GLY A 30 -44.97 29.48 8.17
N VAL A 31 -43.96 28.68 7.84
CA VAL A 31 -42.96 28.15 8.76
C VAL A 31 -41.59 28.53 8.23
N THR A 32 -40.84 29.32 8.99
CA THR A 32 -39.49 29.75 8.62
C THR A 32 -38.51 29.26 9.67
N VAL A 33 -37.53 28.46 9.28
CA VAL A 33 -36.41 28.07 10.14
C VAL A 33 -35.36 29.16 10.07
N VAL A 34 -35.17 29.88 11.18
CA VAL A 34 -34.17 30.96 11.31
C VAL A 34 -32.81 30.37 11.71
N SER A 35 -32.83 29.41 12.63
CA SER A 35 -31.68 28.61 13.03
C SER A 35 -32.11 27.15 13.15
N THR A 36 -31.38 26.25 12.52
CA THR A 36 -31.64 24.81 12.64
C THR A 36 -31.24 24.25 14.01
N GLY A 37 -30.45 25.00 14.77
CA GLY A 37 -29.82 24.53 16.00
C GLY A 37 -28.81 23.41 15.78
N ASN A 38 -28.38 22.76 16.86
CA ASN A 38 -27.34 21.73 16.87
C ASN A 38 -27.73 20.52 17.72
N SER A 39 -27.17 19.36 17.37
CA SER A 39 -27.15 18.13 18.19
C SER A 39 -28.53 17.49 18.46
N TYR A 40 -29.55 17.77 17.65
CA TYR A 40 -30.81 17.05 17.72
C TYR A 40 -30.62 15.62 17.17
N THR A 41 -31.01 14.60 17.96
CA THR A 41 -31.27 13.24 17.47
C THR A 41 -32.75 12.89 17.52
N THR A 42 -33.52 13.66 18.31
CA THR A 42 -34.98 13.62 18.37
C THR A 42 -35.52 15.05 18.44
N ALA A 43 -36.61 15.33 17.73
CA ALA A 43 -37.34 16.58 17.90
C ALA A 43 -38.82 16.39 17.58
N THR A 44 -39.65 17.10 18.34
CA THR A 44 -41.05 17.35 18.02
C THR A 44 -41.27 18.86 18.08
N LEU A 45 -42.22 19.36 17.28
CA LEU A 45 -42.59 20.77 17.30
C LEU A 45 -44.04 20.90 17.74
N VAL A 46 -44.25 21.77 18.71
CA VAL A 46 -45.60 22.13 19.16
C VAL A 46 -45.87 23.56 18.69
N VAL A 47 -47.01 23.74 18.02
CA VAL A 47 -47.51 25.07 17.67
C VAL A 47 -48.25 25.61 18.90
N GLU A 48 -47.78 26.76 19.39
CA GLU A 48 -48.37 27.47 20.52
C GLU A 48 -48.88 28.85 20.09
N GLN A 49 -49.66 29.50 20.95
CA GLN A 49 -50.25 30.81 20.66
C GLN A 49 -50.30 31.70 21.89
N GLN A 50 -50.39 33.02 21.69
CA GLN A 50 -50.64 33.99 22.77
C GLN A 50 -52.08 34.54 22.76
N GLY A 51 -53.03 33.88 23.43
CA GLY A 51 -54.41 34.39 23.59
C GLY A 51 -55.51 33.34 23.42
N THR A 52 -56.77 33.78 23.40
CA THR A 52 -57.97 32.92 23.55
C THR A 52 -58.68 32.51 22.25
N GLY A 53 -58.16 32.84 21.07
CA GLY A 53 -58.77 32.46 19.78
C GLY A 53 -57.72 32.00 18.79
N ALA A 54 -57.71 30.69 18.50
CA ALA A 54 -57.10 30.05 17.33
C ALA A 54 -57.37 28.53 17.33
N GLY A 55 -57.22 27.90 16.16
CA GLY A 55 -57.40 26.46 15.93
C GLY A 55 -56.32 25.60 16.60
N THR A 56 -56.67 24.37 16.99
CA THR A 56 -55.83 23.48 17.81
C THR A 56 -55.15 22.36 17.03
N LEU A 57 -55.27 22.35 15.70
CA LEU A 57 -54.95 21.19 14.86
C LEU A 57 -53.74 21.38 13.93
N ALA A 58 -52.96 22.44 14.12
CA ALA A 58 -51.74 22.64 13.34
C ALA A 58 -50.68 21.60 13.75
N ASP A 59 -50.26 20.78 12.79
CA ASP A 59 -49.23 19.78 12.97
C ASP A 59 -48.02 20.10 12.06
N ILE A 60 -46.84 20.18 12.67
CA ILE A 60 -45.58 20.50 11.99
C ILE A 60 -44.57 19.46 12.46
N THR A 61 -44.02 18.71 11.50
CA THR A 61 -43.01 17.69 11.78
C THR A 61 -41.60 18.23 11.48
N PRO A 62 -40.71 18.35 12.48
CA PRO A 62 -39.30 18.59 12.24
C PRO A 62 -38.66 17.43 11.46
N ILE A 63 -37.82 17.75 10.48
CA ILE A 63 -36.97 16.77 9.79
C ILE A 63 -35.54 16.99 10.27
N ILE A 64 -34.96 15.96 10.89
CA ILE A 64 -33.57 15.97 11.39
C ILE A 64 -32.73 15.10 10.46
N PRO A 65 -31.50 15.53 10.08
CA PRO A 65 -30.58 14.67 9.35
C PRO A 65 -30.14 13.45 10.19
N PRO A 66 -29.56 12.41 9.57
CA PRO A 66 -28.94 11.32 10.31
C PRO A 66 -27.88 11.85 11.28
N LYS A 67 -27.65 11.11 12.37
CA LYS A 67 -26.65 11.47 13.39
C LYS A 67 -25.28 11.68 12.73
N GLY A 68 -24.70 12.87 12.91
CA GLY A 68 -23.42 13.27 12.30
C GLY A 68 -23.56 14.07 11.00
N GLY A 69 -24.76 14.13 10.42
CA GLY A 69 -25.02 14.74 9.11
C GLY A 69 -24.92 13.74 7.96
N HIS A 70 -25.38 14.14 6.77
CA HIS A 70 -25.17 13.35 5.55
C HIS A 70 -23.69 13.33 5.19
N GLY A 71 -23.15 12.16 4.87
CA GLY A 71 -21.74 11.97 4.54
C GLY A 71 -20.83 12.00 5.76
N TYR A 72 -21.34 11.74 6.97
CA TYR A 72 -20.52 11.56 8.16
C TYR A 72 -19.70 10.27 8.07
N ASP A 73 -20.34 9.20 7.61
CA ASP A 73 -19.67 7.96 7.24
C ASP A 73 -20.11 7.52 5.83
N PRO A 74 -19.53 8.12 4.78
CA PRO A 74 -19.93 7.82 3.41
C PRO A 74 -19.63 6.36 3.02
N VAL A 75 -18.72 5.66 3.71
CA VAL A 75 -18.45 4.24 3.45
C VAL A 75 -19.66 3.42 3.88
N SER A 76 -20.14 3.59 5.12
CA SER A 76 -21.33 2.89 5.59
C SER A 76 -22.61 3.38 4.89
N GLU A 77 -22.75 4.69 4.67
CA GLU A 77 -23.96 5.32 4.12
C GLU A 77 -24.18 4.98 2.64
N LEU A 78 -23.12 4.81 1.85
CA LEU A 78 -23.22 4.46 0.42
C LEU A 78 -23.04 2.97 0.13
N GLY A 79 -22.89 2.14 1.17
CA GLY A 79 -22.67 0.71 1.02
C GLY A 79 -21.32 0.37 0.38
N GLY A 80 -20.25 1.00 0.86
CA GLY A 80 -18.88 0.63 0.51
C GLY A 80 -18.50 -0.71 1.14
N TYR A 81 -18.56 -1.78 0.37
CA TYR A 81 -18.20 -3.15 0.80
C TYR A 81 -16.88 -3.65 0.19
N PHE A 82 -16.38 -2.97 -0.85
CA PHE A 82 -15.25 -3.44 -1.63
C PHE A 82 -14.22 -2.35 -1.86
N VAL A 83 -12.94 -2.71 -1.75
CA VAL A 83 -11.81 -1.94 -2.28
C VAL A 83 -11.32 -2.59 -3.56
N MET A 84 -11.21 -1.81 -4.63
CA MET A 84 -10.56 -2.25 -5.87
C MET A 84 -9.16 -1.66 -5.96
N VAL A 85 -8.17 -2.53 -6.15
CA VAL A 85 -6.79 -2.15 -6.44
C VAL A 85 -6.52 -2.50 -7.90
N ASN A 86 -6.10 -1.51 -8.69
CA ASN A 86 -5.66 -1.72 -10.06
C ASN A 86 -4.20 -1.28 -10.22
N SER A 87 -3.36 -2.17 -10.76
CA SER A 87 -1.98 -1.87 -11.11
C SER A 87 -1.72 -2.27 -12.55
N LYS A 88 -1.26 -1.30 -13.34
CA LYS A 88 -0.92 -1.50 -14.74
C LYS A 88 0.58 -1.58 -14.88
N LEU A 89 1.06 -2.70 -15.41
CA LEU A 89 2.44 -2.89 -15.81
C LEU A 89 2.55 -2.57 -17.31
N THR A 90 3.48 -1.70 -17.68
CA THR A 90 3.76 -1.31 -19.07
C THR A 90 5.20 -1.65 -19.42
N GLN A 91 5.37 -2.55 -20.38
CA GLN A 91 6.68 -2.95 -20.91
C GLN A 91 7.57 -3.57 -19.82
N ASP A 92 8.81 -3.12 -19.68
CA ASP A 92 9.75 -3.63 -18.68
C ASP A 92 9.92 -2.71 -17.45
N GLU A 93 9.15 -1.62 -17.40
CA GLU A 93 9.25 -0.61 -16.34
C GLU A 93 10.70 -0.13 -16.14
N SER A 94 11.44 0.10 -17.24
CA SER A 94 12.88 0.43 -17.22
C SER A 94 13.74 -0.64 -16.52
N GLY A 95 13.34 -1.90 -16.65
CA GLY A 95 13.99 -3.06 -16.03
C GLY A 95 13.60 -3.31 -14.57
N ALA A 96 12.72 -2.50 -13.98
CA ALA A 96 12.28 -2.69 -12.61
C ALA A 96 11.56 -4.03 -12.44
N PHE A 97 10.70 -4.40 -13.40
CA PHE A 97 10.14 -5.73 -13.49
C PHE A 97 10.84 -6.53 -14.58
N THR A 98 11.07 -7.81 -14.28
CA THR A 98 11.73 -8.70 -15.24
C THR A 98 10.75 -9.13 -16.32
N THR A 99 11.23 -9.18 -17.57
CA THR A 99 10.53 -9.79 -18.72
C THR A 99 11.21 -11.08 -19.18
N THR A 100 12.31 -11.46 -18.52
CA THR A 100 13.14 -12.61 -18.89
C THR A 100 12.83 -13.88 -18.08
N ASN A 101 11.95 -13.76 -17.09
CA ASN A 101 11.56 -14.83 -16.19
C ASN A 101 10.05 -14.79 -15.95
N ASP A 102 9.50 -15.92 -15.50
CA ASP A 102 8.08 -16.09 -15.24
C ASP A 102 7.74 -15.73 -13.81
N PHE A 103 6.65 -14.99 -13.62
CA PHE A 103 6.08 -14.77 -12.30
C PHE A 103 5.06 -15.86 -11.96
N ARG A 104 5.07 -16.29 -10.70
CA ARG A 104 4.20 -17.37 -10.18
C ARG A 104 3.44 -16.97 -8.92
N LYS A 105 3.70 -15.78 -8.40
CA LYS A 105 3.08 -15.23 -7.19
C LYS A 105 2.83 -13.75 -7.37
N ILE A 106 1.65 -13.30 -6.97
CA ILE A 106 1.28 -11.89 -6.88
C ILE A 106 0.89 -11.63 -5.43
N GLY A 107 1.26 -10.48 -4.88
CA GLY A 107 0.88 -10.12 -3.51
C GLY A 107 0.70 -8.63 -3.35
N LEU A 108 -0.01 -8.25 -2.30
CA LEU A 108 -0.20 -6.86 -1.89
C LEU A 108 0.61 -6.61 -0.61
N LEU A 109 1.53 -5.67 -0.70
CA LEU A 109 2.44 -5.26 0.38
C LEU A 109 2.08 -3.82 0.81
N THR A 110 1.83 -3.62 2.10
CA THR A 110 1.53 -2.31 2.68
C THR A 110 2.71 -1.76 3.46
N ASP A 111 2.91 -0.45 3.38
CA ASP A 111 3.92 0.33 4.12
C ASP A 111 5.34 -0.29 4.14
N PRO A 112 5.93 -0.66 2.98
CA PRO A 112 7.33 -1.04 2.93
C PRO A 112 8.23 0.16 3.24
N ASN A 113 9.41 -0.11 3.79
CA ASN A 113 10.43 0.91 4.06
C ASN A 113 11.43 1.01 2.90
N THR A 114 11.99 2.21 2.72
CA THR A 114 13.18 2.42 1.88
C THR A 114 14.38 1.65 2.45
N ASP A 115 15.22 1.08 1.59
CA ASP A 115 16.42 0.37 2.05
C ASP A 115 17.32 1.29 2.89
N GLY A 116 17.82 0.75 4.01
CA GLY A 116 18.70 1.46 4.94
C GLY A 116 18.03 2.52 5.83
N VAL A 117 16.72 2.77 5.70
CA VAL A 117 16.02 3.81 6.49
C VAL A 117 14.63 3.35 6.91
N TYR A 118 14.17 3.73 8.10
CA TYR A 118 12.83 3.42 8.62
C TYR A 118 11.73 4.38 8.12
N THR A 119 11.81 4.80 6.86
CA THR A 119 10.83 5.68 6.22
C THR A 119 10.09 4.91 5.14
N ARG A 120 8.78 5.13 5.04
CA ARG A 120 7.94 4.52 4.01
C ARG A 120 8.49 4.81 2.61
N TYR A 121 8.54 3.77 1.78
CA TYR A 121 8.89 3.86 0.38
C TYR A 121 7.74 4.48 -0.43
N THR A 122 8.07 5.43 -1.31
CA THR A 122 7.05 6.23 -2.04
C THR A 122 7.27 6.30 -3.55
N SER A 123 8.29 5.63 -4.10
CA SER A 123 8.49 5.60 -5.56
C SER A 123 7.55 4.59 -6.23
N ASP A 124 7.25 4.80 -7.50
CA ASP A 124 6.27 4.02 -8.25
C ASP A 124 6.72 2.57 -8.50
N THR A 125 8.03 2.35 -8.64
CA THR A 125 8.61 1.03 -8.85
C THR A 125 9.69 0.74 -7.83
N ALA A 126 9.86 -0.54 -7.49
CA ALA A 126 10.79 -0.93 -6.46
C ALA A 126 11.30 -2.35 -6.65
N THR A 127 12.45 -2.65 -6.06
CA THR A 127 12.94 -4.02 -5.95
C THR A 127 13.43 -4.30 -4.53
N GLN A 128 13.12 -5.50 -4.03
CA GLN A 128 13.74 -6.08 -2.83
C GLN A 128 14.85 -7.09 -3.17
N SER A 129 15.01 -7.45 -4.45
CA SER A 129 16.11 -8.32 -4.87
C SER A 129 17.44 -7.61 -4.69
N LYS A 130 18.49 -8.37 -4.39
CA LYS A 130 19.85 -7.83 -4.39
C LYS A 130 20.44 -7.91 -5.79
N THR A 131 21.36 -7.00 -6.07
CA THR A 131 22.10 -6.99 -7.32
C THR A 131 23.52 -7.48 -7.07
N PHE A 132 23.87 -8.61 -7.68
CA PHE A 132 25.24 -9.12 -7.73
C PHE A 132 25.92 -8.59 -8.97
N THR A 133 27.07 -7.93 -8.82
CA THR A 133 27.93 -7.53 -9.93
C THR A 133 29.06 -8.54 -10.06
N TYR A 134 29.37 -8.96 -11.29
CA TYR A 134 30.48 -9.88 -11.57
C TYR A 134 31.43 -9.30 -12.61
N ILE A 135 32.65 -9.84 -12.72
CA ILE A 135 33.65 -9.34 -13.69
C ILE A 135 34.00 -10.34 -14.78
N SER A 136 33.87 -11.63 -14.50
CA SER A 136 34.13 -12.70 -15.45
C SER A 136 33.19 -13.86 -15.18
N ASN A 137 32.90 -14.65 -16.22
CA ASN A 137 32.11 -15.86 -16.16
C ASN A 137 32.64 -16.85 -17.20
N THR A 138 32.67 -18.14 -16.87
CA THR A 138 33.17 -19.20 -17.77
C THR A 138 32.13 -19.71 -18.74
N ALA A 139 30.84 -19.46 -18.45
CA ALA A 139 29.69 -19.80 -19.28
C ALA A 139 28.57 -18.78 -19.05
N ALA A 140 27.64 -18.63 -20.00
CA ALA A 140 26.49 -17.75 -19.83
C ALA A 140 25.71 -18.09 -18.54
N ILE A 141 25.32 -17.06 -17.79
CA ILE A 141 24.50 -17.21 -16.59
C ILE A 141 23.05 -17.09 -17.03
N ALA A 142 22.21 -18.05 -16.64
CA ALA A 142 20.78 -18.05 -16.93
C ALA A 142 19.96 -17.53 -15.75
N GLY A 143 18.71 -17.13 -16.01
CA GLY A 143 17.69 -16.99 -14.97
C GLY A 143 17.28 -18.35 -14.39
N ASP A 144 16.57 -18.33 -13.27
CA ASP A 144 15.95 -19.53 -12.67
C ASP A 144 16.95 -20.63 -12.25
N ILE A 145 18.15 -20.23 -11.86
CA ILE A 145 19.20 -21.13 -11.35
C ILE A 145 19.68 -20.71 -9.97
N THR A 146 20.34 -21.64 -9.27
CA THR A 146 21.01 -21.36 -7.99
C THR A 146 22.47 -21.02 -8.21
N LEU A 147 22.92 -19.92 -7.61
CA LEU A 147 24.32 -19.57 -7.44
C LEU A 147 24.80 -20.06 -6.08
N THR A 148 26.06 -20.50 -6.00
CA THR A 148 26.66 -20.96 -4.73
C THR A 148 28.08 -20.42 -4.58
N GLN A 149 28.38 -19.81 -3.42
CA GLN A 149 29.76 -19.73 -2.94
C GLN A 149 30.02 -20.97 -2.09
N GLY A 150 30.58 -22.00 -2.74
CA GLY A 150 30.83 -23.32 -2.17
C GLY A 150 31.95 -23.30 -1.12
N THR A 151 32.82 -24.32 -1.11
CA THR A 151 33.84 -24.52 -0.07
C THR A 151 34.81 -23.36 0.11
N VAL A 152 35.02 -22.56 -0.94
CA VAL A 152 35.84 -21.32 -0.92
C VAL A 152 34.88 -20.12 -0.95
N GLY A 153 35.22 -19.03 -0.25
CA GLY A 153 34.30 -17.90 -0.11
C GLY A 153 33.40 -18.06 1.11
N ALA A 154 32.10 -17.83 0.97
CA ALA A 154 31.16 -17.88 2.09
C ALA A 154 30.92 -19.28 2.71
N ASN A 155 31.45 -20.35 2.10
CA ASN A 155 31.32 -21.74 2.58
C ASN A 155 29.86 -22.21 2.68
N GLY A 156 29.18 -22.27 1.53
CA GLY A 156 27.82 -22.82 1.39
C GLY A 156 26.71 -21.78 1.22
N ALA A 157 27.03 -20.50 1.02
CA ALA A 157 26.02 -19.49 0.75
C ALA A 157 25.39 -19.70 -0.63
N THR A 158 24.07 -19.57 -0.71
CA THR A 158 23.29 -19.71 -1.95
C THR A 158 22.47 -18.47 -2.26
N ALA A 159 22.11 -18.30 -3.53
CA ALA A 159 21.23 -17.25 -4.01
C ALA A 159 20.50 -17.74 -5.28
N TYR A 160 19.27 -17.30 -5.48
CA TYR A 160 18.45 -17.69 -6.63
C TYR A 160 18.35 -16.57 -7.66
N VAL A 161 18.61 -16.87 -8.93
CA VAL A 161 18.65 -15.86 -10.00
C VAL A 161 17.24 -15.52 -10.47
N VAL A 162 16.90 -14.23 -10.38
CA VAL A 162 15.70 -13.66 -11.01
C VAL A 162 15.99 -13.41 -12.48
N ASP A 163 17.02 -12.61 -12.78
CA ASP A 163 17.48 -12.32 -14.13
C ASP A 163 18.95 -11.87 -14.18
N VAL A 164 19.45 -11.75 -15.41
CA VAL A 164 20.84 -11.41 -15.72
C VAL A 164 20.88 -10.33 -16.78
N ASN A 165 21.61 -9.24 -16.50
CA ASN A 165 22.01 -8.27 -17.51
C ASN A 165 23.50 -8.50 -17.84
N ALA A 166 23.73 -9.31 -18.87
CA ALA A 166 25.08 -9.75 -19.26
C ALA A 166 25.95 -8.60 -19.82
N SER A 167 25.34 -7.54 -20.34
CA SER A 167 26.03 -6.34 -20.82
C SER A 167 26.54 -5.50 -19.65
N ALA A 168 25.71 -5.29 -18.64
CA ALA A 168 26.07 -4.57 -17.41
C ALA A 168 26.81 -5.43 -16.38
N LYS A 169 26.94 -6.75 -16.62
CA LYS A 169 27.52 -7.73 -15.69
C LYS A 169 26.84 -7.73 -14.33
N THR A 170 25.51 -7.67 -14.33
CA THR A 170 24.69 -7.67 -13.12
C THR A 170 23.68 -8.82 -13.13
N ILE A 171 23.36 -9.31 -11.94
CA ILE A 171 22.42 -10.41 -11.69
C ILE A 171 21.50 -9.97 -10.57
N ARG A 172 20.19 -10.00 -10.79
CA ARG A 172 19.23 -9.83 -9.69
C ARG A 172 18.99 -11.16 -9.02
N VAL A 173 19.13 -11.20 -7.70
CA VAL A 173 19.01 -12.43 -6.91
C VAL A 173 18.07 -12.28 -5.71
N VAL A 174 17.43 -13.39 -5.34
CA VAL A 174 16.55 -13.54 -4.18
C VAL A 174 16.92 -14.79 -3.40
N ASN A 175 16.26 -15.02 -2.25
CA ASN A 175 16.49 -16.20 -1.39
C ASN A 175 17.97 -16.41 -1.03
N ILE A 176 18.64 -15.32 -0.67
CA ILE A 176 20.06 -15.36 -0.31
C ILE A 176 20.20 -16.01 1.06
N THR A 177 21.03 -17.03 1.14
CA THR A 177 21.40 -17.71 2.38
C THR A 177 22.85 -17.40 2.73
N ASN A 178 23.17 -17.53 4.02
CA ASN A 178 24.54 -17.44 4.51
C ASN A 178 25.14 -18.85 4.60
N GLY A 179 26.43 -18.95 4.35
CA GLY A 179 27.24 -20.15 4.59
C GLY A 179 27.88 -20.15 5.98
N ALA A 180 28.90 -20.99 6.15
CA ALA A 180 29.54 -21.26 7.44
C ALA A 180 30.91 -20.57 7.62
N ASN A 181 31.33 -19.66 6.73
CA ASN A 181 32.62 -18.97 6.90
C ASN A 181 32.57 -17.99 8.09
N ALA A 182 33.61 -17.97 8.93
CA ALA A 182 33.74 -17.02 10.03
C ALA A 182 34.11 -15.59 9.58
N SER A 183 34.65 -15.43 8.37
CA SER A 183 34.97 -14.12 7.80
C SER A 183 33.73 -13.31 7.45
N ALA A 184 33.78 -12.00 7.67
CA ALA A 184 32.73 -11.08 7.27
C ALA A 184 32.59 -11.02 5.74
N GLY A 185 31.35 -11.20 5.24
CA GLY A 185 31.00 -10.98 3.84
C GLY A 185 30.57 -9.53 3.57
N TYR A 186 29.97 -9.31 2.40
CA TYR A 186 29.59 -7.99 1.85
C TYR A 186 28.77 -7.07 2.76
N ASP A 187 28.08 -7.61 3.77
CA ASP A 187 27.25 -6.90 4.75
C ASP A 187 27.87 -6.88 6.16
N GLY A 188 29.14 -7.25 6.28
CA GLY A 188 29.86 -7.32 7.55
C GLY A 188 29.56 -8.55 8.40
N LYS A 189 28.66 -9.44 7.95
CA LYS A 189 28.26 -10.62 8.71
C LYS A 189 29.07 -11.86 8.32
N PRO A 190 29.48 -12.68 9.29
CA PRO A 190 30.03 -14.01 9.02
C PRO A 190 29.09 -14.85 8.16
N GLY A 191 29.67 -15.58 7.21
CA GLY A 191 28.95 -16.49 6.32
C GLY A 191 28.22 -15.80 5.17
N SER A 192 28.18 -14.47 5.12
CA SER A 192 27.66 -13.74 3.98
C SER A 192 28.59 -13.87 2.77
N TRP A 193 28.04 -13.62 1.58
CA TRP A 193 28.76 -13.65 0.31
C TRP A 193 30.03 -12.78 0.32
N GLN A 194 31.16 -13.33 -0.13
CA GLN A 194 32.43 -12.60 -0.21
C GLN A 194 32.63 -12.00 -1.61
N CYS A 195 33.08 -10.75 -1.70
CA CYS A 195 33.27 -10.07 -2.97
C CYS A 195 34.65 -9.41 -3.06
N THR A 196 35.11 -9.12 -4.28
CA THR A 196 36.44 -8.52 -4.48
C THR A 196 36.50 -7.04 -4.08
N THR A 197 35.36 -6.35 -4.04
CA THR A 197 35.31 -4.93 -3.66
C THR A 197 35.32 -4.78 -2.14
N THR A 198 36.20 -3.92 -1.64
CA THR A 198 36.16 -3.44 -0.26
C THR A 198 35.00 -2.47 -0.08
N ASN A 199 34.16 -2.71 0.92
CA ASN A 199 33.08 -1.81 1.30
C ASN A 199 33.29 -1.36 2.75
N VAL A 200 33.65 -0.08 2.91
CA VAL A 200 33.95 0.51 4.22
C VAL A 200 32.69 0.56 5.10
N ALA A 201 31.52 0.84 4.53
CA ALA A 201 30.28 0.99 5.29
C ALA A 201 29.84 -0.33 5.95
N SER A 202 30.07 -1.46 5.29
CA SER A 202 29.81 -2.79 5.84
C SER A 202 31.04 -3.46 6.44
N SER A 203 32.18 -2.76 6.55
CA SER A 203 33.46 -3.32 7.00
C SER A 203 33.94 -4.55 6.21
N THR A 204 33.46 -4.72 4.98
CA THR A 204 33.90 -5.81 4.10
C THR A 204 35.25 -5.46 3.53
N THR A 205 36.25 -6.32 3.76
CA THR A 205 37.52 -6.24 3.03
C THR A 205 37.43 -7.09 1.77
N GLY A 206 37.75 -6.50 0.61
CA GLY A 206 37.73 -7.21 -0.65
C GLY A 206 38.64 -8.44 -0.64
N VAL A 207 38.13 -9.57 -1.12
CA VAL A 207 38.89 -10.83 -1.18
C VAL A 207 39.47 -11.09 -2.57
N THR A 208 40.36 -12.08 -2.67
CA THR A 208 40.91 -12.50 -3.97
C THR A 208 39.81 -13.08 -4.88
N ASN A 209 40.05 -13.09 -6.19
CA ASN A 209 39.13 -13.69 -7.15
C ASN A 209 38.81 -15.16 -6.81
N ALA A 210 39.79 -15.91 -6.33
CA ALA A 210 39.59 -17.30 -5.92
C ALA A 210 38.55 -17.44 -4.79
N THR A 211 38.57 -16.50 -3.83
CA THR A 211 37.62 -16.49 -2.70
C THR A 211 36.26 -15.91 -3.09
N ALA A 212 36.21 -14.93 -3.99
CA ALA A 212 34.97 -14.33 -4.48
C ALA A 212 34.27 -15.14 -5.58
N THR A 213 34.86 -16.26 -6.02
CA THR A 213 34.29 -17.10 -7.07
C THR A 213 33.02 -17.79 -6.57
N PHE A 214 31.96 -17.70 -7.36
CA PHE A 214 30.75 -18.49 -7.19
C PHE A 214 30.52 -19.40 -8.38
N THR A 215 29.84 -20.50 -8.12
CA THR A 215 29.54 -21.55 -9.10
C THR A 215 28.04 -21.62 -9.35
N TYR A 216 27.67 -22.09 -10.53
CA TYR A 216 26.30 -22.33 -10.97
C TYR A 216 26.28 -23.46 -11.99
N THR A 217 25.10 -23.93 -12.37
CA THR A 217 24.96 -24.97 -13.39
C THR A 217 25.60 -24.51 -14.70
N GLY A 218 26.69 -25.16 -15.10
CA GLY A 218 27.42 -24.89 -16.35
C GLY A 218 28.63 -23.96 -16.23
N GLY A 219 28.92 -23.35 -15.08
CA GLY A 219 30.09 -22.49 -14.96
C GLY A 219 30.38 -21.87 -13.60
N SER A 220 31.30 -20.91 -13.63
CA SER A 220 31.68 -20.10 -12.48
C SER A 220 31.86 -18.64 -12.89
N ALA A 221 31.74 -17.74 -11.93
CA ALA A 221 31.93 -16.32 -12.10
C ALA A 221 32.52 -15.70 -10.83
N VAL A 222 33.13 -14.52 -10.95
CA VAL A 222 33.77 -13.82 -9.82
C VAL A 222 32.89 -12.67 -9.37
N LEU A 223 32.43 -12.72 -8.11
CA LEU A 223 31.59 -11.68 -7.51
C LEU A 223 32.42 -10.45 -7.13
N THR A 224 32.07 -9.30 -7.69
CA THR A 224 32.77 -8.06 -7.38
C THR A 224 32.04 -7.20 -6.37
N ASN A 225 30.71 -7.15 -6.43
CA ASN A 225 29.92 -6.32 -5.54
C ASN A 225 28.53 -6.91 -5.28
N VAL A 226 27.96 -6.57 -4.13
CA VAL A 226 26.56 -6.86 -3.79
C VAL A 226 25.92 -5.54 -3.37
N ALA A 227 24.85 -5.16 -4.04
CA ALA A 227 24.03 -4.00 -3.71
C ALA A 227 22.62 -4.42 -3.28
N ASN A 228 22.02 -3.69 -2.36
CA ASN A 228 20.63 -3.88 -1.98
C ASN A 228 19.69 -3.33 -3.05
N GLY A 229 18.43 -3.77 -3.00
CA GLY A 229 17.33 -3.15 -3.73
C GLY A 229 16.91 -1.82 -3.10
N SER A 230 15.86 -1.21 -3.66
CA SER A 230 15.34 0.08 -3.18
C SER A 230 14.46 -0.03 -1.94
N MET A 231 13.87 -1.21 -1.70
CA MET A 231 13.06 -1.50 -0.51
C MET A 231 13.80 -2.38 0.47
N GLN A 232 13.64 -2.09 1.76
CA GLN A 232 14.18 -2.91 2.83
C GLN A 232 13.49 -4.29 2.84
N ILE A 233 14.28 -5.35 2.73
CA ILE A 233 13.79 -6.73 2.78
C ILE A 233 13.13 -7.00 4.13
N GLY A 234 11.92 -7.55 4.10
CA GLY A 234 11.16 -7.90 5.32
C GLY A 234 10.47 -6.71 5.99
N SER A 235 10.46 -5.54 5.36
CA SER A 235 9.65 -4.40 5.80
C SER A 235 8.25 -4.41 5.17
N GLY A 236 7.31 -3.73 5.82
CA GLY A 236 5.90 -3.71 5.43
C GLY A 236 5.14 -4.98 5.83
N ASN A 237 3.84 -5.01 5.51
CA ASN A 237 2.95 -6.13 5.81
C ASN A 237 2.35 -6.70 4.52
N ILE A 238 2.46 -8.02 4.34
CA ILE A 238 1.79 -8.70 3.24
C ILE A 238 0.36 -8.99 3.65
N ILE A 239 -0.61 -8.37 2.96
CA ILE A 239 -2.03 -8.52 3.25
C ILE A 239 -2.75 -9.44 2.26
N TYR A 240 -2.11 -9.77 1.14
CA TYR A 240 -2.64 -10.69 0.13
C TYR A 240 -1.51 -11.42 -0.59
N VAL A 241 -1.71 -12.70 -0.88
CA VAL A 241 -0.84 -13.51 -1.74
C VAL A 241 -1.70 -14.46 -2.57
N GLU A 242 -1.44 -14.49 -3.87
CA GLU A 242 -2.01 -15.43 -4.82
C GLU A 242 -0.89 -16.20 -5.51
N ASN A 243 -1.01 -17.52 -5.56
CA ASN A 243 -0.17 -18.36 -6.39
C ASN A 243 -0.85 -18.56 -7.74
N ARG A 244 -0.10 -18.43 -8.83
CA ARG A 244 -0.59 -18.60 -10.20
C ARG A 244 0.27 -19.62 -10.94
N ALA A 245 -0.29 -20.19 -12.00
CA ALA A 245 0.52 -20.86 -13.02
C ALA A 245 1.57 -19.88 -13.57
N PRO A 246 2.70 -20.37 -14.13
CA PRO A 246 3.73 -19.49 -14.69
C PRO A 246 3.13 -18.53 -15.71
N VAL A 247 3.41 -17.24 -15.54
CA VAL A 247 3.05 -16.21 -16.51
C VAL A 247 4.33 -15.57 -17.02
N ALA A 248 4.59 -15.74 -18.31
CA ALA A 248 5.68 -15.08 -19.01
C ALA A 248 5.25 -13.67 -19.40
N ARG A 249 6.18 -12.72 -19.36
CA ARG A 249 6.01 -11.35 -19.86
C ARG A 249 6.83 -11.14 -21.13
N ALA A 250 6.45 -10.16 -21.93
CA ALA A 250 7.29 -9.64 -23.01
C ALA A 250 7.51 -8.13 -22.83
N SER A 251 8.64 -7.62 -23.32
CA SER A 251 9.01 -6.21 -23.17
C SER A 251 8.08 -5.23 -23.88
N ASP A 252 7.28 -5.69 -24.83
CA ASP A 252 6.29 -4.91 -25.57
C ASP A 252 4.86 -5.11 -25.06
N GLN A 253 4.68 -5.93 -24.02
CA GLN A 253 3.37 -6.21 -23.46
C GLN A 253 2.97 -5.19 -22.38
N THR A 254 1.67 -5.15 -22.13
CA THR A 254 1.06 -4.35 -21.08
C THR A 254 0.09 -5.26 -20.34
N GLU A 255 0.28 -5.36 -19.04
CA GLU A 255 -0.49 -6.21 -18.15
C GLU A 255 -1.29 -5.36 -17.16
N ASP A 256 -2.48 -5.83 -16.80
CA ASP A 256 -3.39 -5.14 -15.90
C ASP A 256 -3.75 -6.11 -14.77
N ILE A 257 -3.39 -5.74 -13.54
CA ILE A 257 -3.61 -6.54 -12.34
C ILE A 257 -4.70 -5.88 -11.52
N LYS A 258 -5.85 -6.57 -11.42
CA LYS A 258 -7.02 -6.13 -10.67
C LYS A 258 -7.24 -7.05 -9.49
N LEU A 259 -7.33 -6.46 -8.30
CA LEU A 259 -7.69 -7.13 -7.06
C LEU A 259 -8.92 -6.45 -6.46
N ILE A 260 -9.89 -7.24 -6.01
CA ILE A 260 -11.09 -6.77 -5.31
C ILE A 260 -11.06 -7.39 -3.92
N ILE A 261 -11.12 -6.55 -2.90
CA ILE A 261 -11.05 -6.94 -1.48
C ILE A 261 -12.37 -6.54 -0.81
N GLU A 262 -13.00 -7.47 -0.11
CA GLU A 262 -14.18 -7.23 0.74
C GLU A 262 -13.74 -7.02 2.19
N PHE A 263 -14.36 -6.09 2.92
CA PHE A 263 -13.99 -5.73 4.30
C PHE A 263 -15.20 -5.53 5.22
#